data_AF-A0A6F9B9P9-F1
#
_entry.id   AF-A0A6F9B9P9-F1
#
_cell.length_a   1.000
_cell.length_b   1.000
_cell.length_c   1.000
_cell.angle_alpha   90.00
_cell.angle_beta   90.00
_cell.angle_gamma   90.00
#
_symmetry.space_group_name_H-M   'P 1'
#
loop_
_entity.id
_entity.type
_entity.pdbx_description
1 polymer ?
#
loop_
_entity_poly.entity_id
_entity_poly.type
_entity_poly.pdbx_seq_one_letter_code
_entity_poly.pdbx_strand_id
1 'polypeptide(L)' 'METVGKFEFSRKDLIGHGAFAVVFKGRNREKHDWEVAVKCINKKNLAKSQTLLGKEIKILKKIQEQS' A
#
# COMPACT_ATOMS: atom_id res chain seq x y z
N MET A 1 8.73 -13.71 -0.23
CA MET A 1 7.58 -13.01 -0.81
C MET A 1 6.53 -12.89 0.28
N GLU A 2 6.02 -11.69 0.50
CA GLU A 2 4.89 -11.43 1.40
C GLU A 2 3.62 -11.28 0.57
N THR A 3 2.48 -11.70 1.14
CA THR A 3 1.19 -11.73 0.45
C THR A 3 0.18 -10.81 1.12
N VAL A 4 -0.60 -10.10 0.31
CA VAL A 4 -1.71 -9.25 0.72
C VAL A 4 -2.90 -9.58 -0.16
N GLY A 5 -3.74 -10.52 0.28
CA GLY A 5 -4.85 -11.04 -0.53
C GLY A 5 -4.37 -11.66 -1.85
N LYS A 6 -4.79 -11.07 -2.98
CA LYS A 6 -4.42 -11.51 -4.35
C LYS A 6 -3.09 -10.95 -4.85
N PHE A 7 -2.41 -10.13 -4.04
CA PHE A 7 -1.16 -9.48 -4.40
C PHE A 7 0.01 -10.04 -3.59
N GLU A 8 1.21 -9.90 -4.12
CA GLU A 8 2.47 -10.24 -3.47
C GLU A 8 3.53 -9.16 -3.68
N PHE A 9 4.47 -9.06 -2.75
CA PHE A 9 5.61 -8.15 -2.83
C PHE A 9 6.84 -8.74 -2.12
N SER A 10 8.01 -8.16 -2.40
CA SER A 10 9.25 -8.45 -1.69
C SER A 10 9.72 -7.22 -0.94
N ARG A 11 10.24 -7.38 0.28
CA ARG A 11 10.90 -6.26 0.98
C ARG A 11 12.16 -5.75 0.27
N LYS A 12 12.71 -6.53 -0.65
CA LYS A 12 13.84 -6.10 -1.49
C LYS A 12 13.42 -5.04 -2.51
N ASP A 13 12.15 -5.02 -2.90
CA ASP A 13 11.62 -4.14 -3.93
C ASP A 13 11.09 -2.83 -3.32
N LEU A 14 11.91 -2.21 -2.46
CA LEU A 14 11.58 -0.95 -1.82
C LEU A 14 11.55 0.19 -2.85
N ILE A 15 10.42 0.89 -2.95
CA ILE A 15 10.25 2.02 -3.87
C ILE A 15 10.00 3.35 -3.15
N GLY A 16 9.74 3.34 -1.84
CA GLY A 16 9.62 4.56 -1.06
C GLY A 16 9.72 4.32 0.45
N HIS A 17 10.36 5.23 1.16
CA HIS A 17 10.46 5.19 2.62
C HIS A 17 10.16 6.56 3.21
N GLY A 18 9.08 6.67 3.98
CA GLY A 18 8.66 7.91 4.63
C GLY A 18 8.58 7.75 6.15
N ALA A 19 8.24 8.85 6.83
CA ALA A 19 8.12 8.88 8.31
C ALA A 19 7.04 7.94 8.86
N PHE A 20 6.01 7.64 8.07
CA PHE A 20 4.82 6.90 8.52
C PHE A 20 4.59 5.58 7.77
N ALA A 21 5.24 5.39 6.63
CA ALA A 21 5.01 4.25 5.75
C ALA A 21 6.25 3.88 4.95
N VAL A 22 6.31 2.62 4.57
CA VAL A 22 7.28 2.07 3.63
C VAL A 22 6.50 1.48 2.46
N VAL A 23 6.89 1.81 1.24
CA VAL A 23 6.18 1.40 0.02
C VAL A 23 7.08 0.46 -0.77
N PHE A 24 6.53 -0.70 -1.13
CA PHE A 24 7.21 -1.71 -1.93
C PHE A 24 6.52 -1.87 -3.28
N LYS A 25 7.28 -2.18 -4.32
CA LYS A 25 6.73 -2.69 -5.57
C LYS A 25 6.22 -4.11 -5.35
N GLY A 26 5.02 -4.38 -5.84
CA GLY A 26 4.40 -5.69 -5.83
C GLY A 26 3.66 -5.96 -7.13
N ARG A 27 2.97 -7.08 -7.18
CA ARG A 27 2.19 -7.50 -8.35
C ARG A 27 1.01 -8.38 -7.95
N ASN A 28 0.06 -8.56 -8.86
CA ASN A 28 -0.96 -9.59 -8.73
C ASN A 28 -0.31 -10.99 -8.86
N ARG A 29 -0.78 -11.95 -8.06
CA ARG A 29 -0.24 -13.32 -8.01
C ARG A 29 -0.58 -14.16 -9.24
N GLU A 30 -1.68 -13.85 -9.92
CA GLU A 30 -2.14 -14.56 -11.13
C GLU A 30 -1.79 -13.78 -12.41
N LYS A 31 -1.92 -12.45 -12.37
CA LYS A 31 -1.57 -11.55 -13.48
C LYS A 31 -0.27 -10.81 -13.15
N HIS A 32 0.87 -11.46 -13.38
CA HIS A 32 2.17 -10.92 -12.95
C HIS A 32 2.53 -9.56 -13.56
N ASP A 33 1.95 -9.19 -14.70
CA ASP A 33 2.16 -7.90 -15.36
C ASP A 33 1.39 -6.75 -14.69
N TRP A 34 0.44 -7.07 -13.80
CA TRP A 34 -0.30 -6.09 -13.03
C TRP A 34 0.50 -5.67 -11.80
N GLU A 35 1.31 -4.64 -11.99
CA GLU A 35 2.13 -4.03 -10.94
C GLU A 35 1.28 -3.19 -9.98
N VAL A 36 1.66 -3.21 -8.70
CA VAL A 36 1.02 -2.43 -7.62
C VAL A 36 2.06 -1.85 -6.67
N ALA A 37 1.69 -0.80 -5.94
CA ALA A 37 2.46 -0.27 -4.82
C ALA A 37 1.84 -0.72 -3.49
N VAL A 38 2.59 -1.48 -2.69
CA VAL A 38 2.16 -1.96 -1.38
C VAL A 38 2.70 -1.02 -0.29
N LYS A 39 1.81 -0.21 0.29
CA LYS A 39 2.14 0.72 1.38
C LYS A 39 1.99 0.04 2.74
N CYS A 40 3.10 -0.33 3.35
CA CYS A 40 3.18 -0.92 4.69
C CYS A 40 3.32 0.17 5.75
N ILE A 41 2.56 0.05 6.85
CA ILE A 41 2.54 1.04 7.93
C ILE A 41 2.78 0.34 9.26
N ASN A 42 3.69 0.90 10.05
CA ASN A 42 4.10 0.32 11.32
C ASN A 42 2.99 0.47 12.38
N LYS A 43 2.61 -0.64 13.02
CA LYS A 43 1.60 -0.68 14.10
C LYS A 43 2.00 0.13 15.33
N LYS A 44 3.29 0.41 15.56
CA LYS A 44 3.73 1.24 16.71
C LYS A 44 3.20 2.67 16.68
N ASN A 45 2.83 3.20 15.50
CA ASN A 45 2.26 4.53 15.32
C ASN A 45 0.78 4.49 14.89
N LEU A 46 0.09 3.38 15.14
CA LEU A 46 -1.22 3.06 14.56
C LEU A 46 -2.30 4.10 14.84
N ALA A 47 -2.31 4.77 16.01
CA ALA A 47 -3.33 5.79 16.30
C ALA A 47 -3.21 7.04 15.39
N LYS A 48 -1.98 7.56 15.20
CA LYS A 48 -1.71 8.66 14.26
C LYS A 48 -1.89 8.19 12.81
N SER A 49 -1.42 6.98 12.50
CA SER A 49 -1.50 6.41 11.16
C SER A 49 -2.91 6.01 10.73
N GLN A 50 -3.78 5.53 11.62
CA GLN A 50 -5.16 5.13 11.28
C GLN A 50 -5.98 6.30 10.76
N THR A 51 -5.87 7.46 11.42
CA THR A 51 -6.59 8.67 10.99
C THR A 51 -6.15 9.12 9.61
N LEU A 52 -4.84 9.10 9.34
CA LEU A 52 -4.29 9.45 8.03
C LEU A 52 -4.65 8.43 6.96
N LEU A 53 -4.59 7.14 7.29
CA LEU A 53 -4.97 6.03 6.41
C LEU A 53 -6.42 6.07 5.98
N GLY A 54 -7.34 6.25 6.95
CA GLY A 54 -8.76 6.33 6.66
C GLY A 54 -9.09 7.52 5.78
N LYS A 55 -8.45 8.67 6.02
CA LYS A 55 -8.57 9.86 5.17
C LYS A 55 -8.03 9.62 3.76
N GLU A 56 -6.85 9.04 3.64
CA GLU A 56 -6.20 8.74 2.35
C GLU A 56 -7.05 7.78 1.51
N ILE A 57 -7.51 6.66 2.09
CA ILE A 57 -8.38 5.70 1.40
C ILE A 57 -9.70 6.35 0.98
N LYS A 58 -10.32 7.16 1.85
CA LYS A 58 -11.58 7.85 1.55
C LYS A 58 -11.44 8.83 0.38
N ILE A 59 -10.34 9.59 0.36
CA ILE A 59 -10.06 10.56 -0.72
C ILE A 59 -9.80 9.82 -2.03
N LEU A 60 -8.93 8.79 -2.02
CA LEU A 60 -8.59 8.04 -3.24
C LEU A 60 -9.82 7.37 -3.86
N LYS A 61 -10.69 6.77 -3.04
CA LYS A 61 -11.95 6.19 -3.52
C LYS A 61 -12.86 7.24 -4.15
N LYS A 62 -13.01 8.40 -3.50
CA LYS A 62 -13.85 9.49 -4.02
C LYS A 62 -13.34 10.03 -5.36
N ILE A 63 -12.02 10.14 -5.54
CA ILE A 63 -11.43 10.62 -6.81
C ILE A 63 -11.69 9.62 -7.94
N GLN A 64 -11.57 8.32 -7.66
CA GLN A 64 -11.84 7.28 -8.66
C GLN A 64 -13.31 7.26 -9.13
N GLU A 65 -14.27 7.60 -8.26
CA GLU A 65 -15.70 7.69 -8.63
C GLU A 65 -16.03 8.91 -9.52
N GLN A 66 -15.16 9.92 -9.58
CA GLN A 66 -15.36 11.15 -10.37
C GLN A 66 -14.66 11.11 -11.74
N SER A 67 -13.93 10.03 -12.03
CA SER A 67 -13.15 9.84 -13.25
C SER A 67 -13.85 8.86 -14.18
#